data_AF-A0AAV8CC00-F1
#
_entry.id   AF-A0AAV8CC00-F1
#
_cell.length_a   1.000
_cell.length_b   1.000
_cell.length_c   1.000
_cell.angle_alpha   90.00
_cell.angle_beta   90.00
_cell.angle_gamma   90.00
#
_symmetry.space_group_name_H-M   'P 1'
#
loop_
_entity.id
_entity.type
_entity.pdbx_description
1 polymer ?
#
loop_
_entity_poly.entity_id
_entity_poly.type
_entity_poly.pdbx_seq_one_letter_code
_entity_poly.pdbx_strand_id
1 'polypeptide(L)'
;VIEDPISGCIFASGSVLIERKFIRGGGKVGHIEDVVVDKAARRIQLGQRIVDHLVHYAKTVGCYKVILDCKPDLREFYKKCGFVESNVQMALYF
;
A
#
# COMPACT_ATOMS: atom_id res chain seq x y z
N VAL A 1 2.51 -10.94 -0.73
CA VAL A 1 2.89 -11.40 0.61
C VAL A 1 4.41 -11.53 0.72
N ILE A 2 4.95 -11.59 1.93
CA ILE A 2 6.34 -12.00 2.20
C ILE A 2 6.30 -13.20 3.13
N GLU A 3 6.91 -14.29 2.70
CA GLU A 3 6.98 -15.57 3.40
C GLU A 3 8.42 -15.84 3.83
N ASP A 4 8.61 -16.43 5.01
CA ASP A 4 9.90 -16.99 5.41
C ASP A 4 10.05 -18.40 4.84
N PRO A 5 11.06 -18.66 3.99
CA PRO A 5 11.23 -19.95 3.34
C PRO A 5 11.60 -21.09 4.31
N ILE A 6 12.06 -20.77 5.53
CA ILE A 6 12.45 -21.80 6.52
C ILE A 6 11.21 -22.31 7.25
N SER A 7 10.36 -21.42 7.77
CA SER A 7 9.17 -21.78 8.52
C SER A 7 7.92 -21.98 7.66
N GLY A 8 7.89 -21.44 6.43
CA GLY A 8 6.70 -21.36 5.58
C GLY A 8 5.66 -20.36 6.08
N CYS A 9 5.98 -19.55 7.10
CA CYS A 9 5.07 -18.58 7.67
C CYS A 9 5.04 -17.28 6.86
N ILE A 10 3.85 -16.71 6.69
CA ILE A 10 3.67 -15.39 6.07
C ILE A 10 3.88 -14.31 7.13
N PHE A 11 4.87 -13.44 6.92
CA PHE A 11 5.23 -12.37 7.86
C PHE A 11 4.70 -10.99 7.46
N ALA A 12 4.34 -10.78 6.19
CA ALA A 12 3.75 -9.53 5.74
C ALA A 12 2.79 -9.73 4.57
N SER A 13 1.77 -8.88 4.50
CA SER A 13 0.82 -8.81 3.40
C SER A 13 0.46 -7.36 3.07
N GLY A 14 -0.10 -7.18 1.89
CA GLY A 14 -0.65 -5.94 1.39
C GLY A 14 -1.29 -6.21 0.04
N SER A 15 -2.33 -5.43 -0.27
CA SER A 15 -3.16 -5.57 -1.46
C SER A 15 -3.10 -4.28 -2.27
N VAL A 16 -3.32 -4.37 -3.58
CA VAL A 16 -3.57 -3.18 -4.41
C VAL A 16 -4.75 -3.42 -5.34
N LEU A 17 -5.79 -2.60 -5.20
CA LEU A 17 -6.95 -2.58 -6.09
C LEU A 17 -6.72 -1.57 -7.22
N ILE A 18 -6.86 -2.01 -8.47
CA ILE A 18 -6.73 -1.13 -9.63
C ILE A 18 -8.11 -0.66 -10.09
N GLU A 19 -8.42 0.60 -9.82
CA GLU A 19 -9.68 1.23 -10.20
C GLU A 19 -9.53 1.97 -11.54
N ARG A 20 -10.41 1.67 -12.51
CA ARG A 20 -10.51 2.40 -13.77
C ARG A 20 -11.40 3.63 -13.58
N LYS A 21 -11.02 4.76 -14.18
CA LYS A 21 -11.76 6.02 -14.10
C LYS A 21 -11.97 6.61 -15.49
N PHE A 22 -13.05 7.35 -15.69
CA PHE A 22 -13.25 8.13 -16.93
C PHE A 22 -12.31 9.34 -17.02
N ILE A 23 -12.04 9.99 -15.89
CA ILE A 23 -11.10 11.12 -15.82
C ILE A 23 -9.69 10.70 -16.23
N ARG A 24 -8.83 11.70 -16.53
CA ARG A 24 -7.45 11.46 -17.00
C ARG A 24 -7.40 10.58 -18.27
N GLY A 25 -8.39 10.75 -19.15
CA GLY A 25 -8.47 10.03 -20.42
C GLY A 25 -8.67 8.52 -20.26
N GLY A 26 -9.54 8.09 -19.35
CA GLY A 26 -9.71 6.66 -19.07
C GLY A 26 -8.64 6.07 -18.15
N GLY A 27 -8.02 6.89 -17.30
CA GLY A 27 -6.87 6.52 -16.48
C GLY A 27 -7.20 5.53 -15.36
N LYS A 28 -6.15 5.06 -14.65
CA LYS A 28 -6.26 4.12 -13.53
C LYS A 28 -5.66 4.66 -12.24
N VAL A 29 -6.24 4.27 -11.11
CA VAL A 29 -5.71 4.55 -9.76
C VAL A 29 -5.48 3.23 -9.04
N GLY A 30 -4.32 3.08 -8.40
CA GLY A 30 -4.08 2.00 -7.45
C GLY A 30 -4.52 2.42 -6.04
N HIS A 31 -5.25 1.55 -5.35
CA HIS A 31 -5.61 1.71 -3.94
C HIS A 31 -4.89 0.64 -3.15
N ILE A 32 -3.92 1.03 -2.33
CA ILE A 32 -3.21 0.09 -1.46
C ILE A 32 -4.05 -0.15 -0.21
N GLU A 33 -4.33 -1.42 0.07
CA GLU A 33 -5.20 -1.87 1.15
C GLU A 33 -4.51 -2.97 1.96
N ASP A 34 -5.01 -3.23 3.17
CA ASP A 34 -4.66 -4.38 4.00
C ASP A 34 -3.15 -4.60 4.24
N VAL A 35 -2.38 -3.50 4.33
CA VAL A 35 -0.94 -3.58 4.65
C VAL A 35 -0.75 -3.98 6.10
N VAL A 36 -0.16 -5.15 6.32
CA VAL A 36 0.08 -5.71 7.64
C VAL A 36 1.44 -6.39 7.70
N VAL A 37 2.12 -6.23 8.84
CA VAL A 37 3.37 -6.92 9.17
C VAL A 37 3.20 -7.56 10.54
N ASP A 38 3.51 -8.85 10.62
CA ASP A 38 3.55 -9.62 11.85
C ASP A 38 4.43 -8.91 12.89
N LYS A 39 4.00 -8.91 14.15
CA LYS A 39 4.69 -8.16 15.22
C LYS A 39 6.14 -8.61 15.40
N ALA A 40 6.43 -9.90 15.27
CA ALA A 40 7.78 -10.45 15.40
C ALA A 40 8.71 -10.03 14.25
N ALA A 41 8.14 -9.67 13.10
CA ALA A 41 8.87 -9.29 11.89
C ALA A 41 8.81 -7.77 11.60
N ARG A 42 8.46 -6.94 12.59
CA ARG A 42 8.50 -5.48 12.45
C ARG A 42 9.92 -4.94 12.53
N ARG A 43 10.12 -3.71 12.06
CA ARG A 43 11.39 -2.95 12.06
C ARG A 43 12.53 -3.55 11.21
N ILE A 44 12.27 -4.64 10.49
CA ILE A 44 13.16 -5.20 9.45
C ILE A 44 12.69 -4.86 8.03
N GLN A 45 12.00 -3.73 7.88
CA GLN A 45 11.63 -3.12 6.59
C GLN A 45 10.66 -3.92 5.69
N LEU A 46 10.05 -5.01 6.19
CA LEU A 46 9.09 -5.80 5.39
C LEU A 46 7.88 -4.97 4.90
N GLY A 47 7.37 -4.08 5.74
CA GLY A 47 6.26 -3.19 5.36
C GLY A 47 6.61 -2.28 4.19
N GLN A 48 7.84 -1.71 4.20
CA GLN A 48 8.31 -0.86 3.10
C GLN A 48 8.45 -1.67 1.81
N ARG A 49 9.01 -2.89 1.89
CA ARG A 49 9.13 -3.80 0.74
C ARG A 49 7.77 -4.16 0.12
N ILE A 50 6.75 -4.42 0.94
CA ILE A 50 5.38 -4.64 0.47
C ILE A 50 4.89 -3.40 -0.29
N VAL A 51 4.95 -2.22 0.33
CA VAL A 51 4.46 -0.98 -0.26
C VAL A 51 5.18 -0.67 -1.57
N ASP A 52 6.51 -0.75 -1.60
CA ASP A 52 7.32 -0.50 -2.79
C ASP A 52 6.93 -1.44 -3.95
N HIS A 53 6.68 -2.72 -3.66
CA HIS A 53 6.24 -3.68 -4.66
C HIS A 53 4.85 -3.34 -5.21
N LEU A 54 3.89 -2.97 -4.35
CA LEU A 54 2.54 -2.57 -4.76
C LEU A 54 2.55 -1.28 -5.59
N VAL A 55 3.38 -0.30 -5.20
CA VAL A 55 3.60 0.95 -5.95
C VAL A 55 4.22 0.65 -7.32
N HIS A 56 5.23 -0.23 -7.36
CA HIS A 56 5.84 -0.66 -8.62
C HIS A 56 4.81 -1.32 -9.53
N TYR A 57 4.04 -2.28 -9.01
CA TYR A 57 2.98 -2.94 -9.77
C TYR A 57 1.96 -1.93 -10.32
N ALA A 58 1.43 -1.03 -9.49
CA ALA A 58 0.49 0.01 -9.92
C ALA A 58 1.07 0.88 -11.06
N LYS A 59 2.35 1.26 -10.98
CA LYS A 59 3.04 1.98 -12.07
C LYS A 59 3.14 1.13 -13.34
N THR A 60 3.54 -0.13 -13.24
CA THR A 60 3.70 -1.03 -14.40
C THR A 60 2.40 -1.26 -15.14
N VAL A 61 1.27 -1.33 -14.43
CA VAL A 61 -0.05 -1.44 -15.05
C VAL A 61 -0.58 -0.09 -15.54
N GLY A 62 0.16 1.01 -15.43
CA GLY A 62 -0.22 2.31 -15.98
C GLY A 62 -1.19 3.11 -15.11
N CYS A 63 -1.17 2.94 -13.79
CA CYS A 63 -1.85 3.87 -12.90
C CYS A 63 -1.17 5.23 -12.91
N TYR A 64 -1.95 6.31 -13.01
CA TYR A 64 -1.40 7.67 -12.95
C TYR A 64 -1.10 8.12 -11.51
N LYS A 65 -1.67 7.43 -10.51
CA LYS A 65 -1.34 7.57 -9.09
C LYS A 65 -1.70 6.31 -8.32
N VAL A 66 -1.13 6.20 -7.12
CA VAL A 66 -1.49 5.23 -6.10
C VAL A 66 -1.85 5.99 -4.82
N ILE A 67 -2.87 5.53 -4.11
CA ILE A 67 -3.33 6.13 -2.85
C ILE A 67 -3.52 5.05 -1.79
N LEU A 68 -3.51 5.49 -0.54
CA LEU A 68 -3.82 4.68 0.63
C LEU A 68 -4.28 5.61 1.75
N ASP A 69 -5.00 5.04 2.70
CA ASP A 69 -5.39 5.70 3.93
C ASP A 69 -4.59 5.13 5.10
N CYS A 70 -4.18 5.99 6.02
CA CYS A 70 -3.40 5.56 7.18
C CYS A 70 -3.72 6.37 8.43
N LYS A 71 -3.46 5.75 9.59
CA LYS A 71 -3.52 6.42 10.88
C LYS A 71 -2.43 7.50 10.98
N PRO A 72 -2.65 8.58 11.76
CA PRO A 72 -1.68 9.67 11.90
C PRO A 72 -0.27 9.24 12.32
N ASP A 73 -0.14 8.20 13.14
CA ASP A 73 1.13 7.64 13.62
C ASP A 73 1.94 6.92 12.53
N LEU A 74 1.31 6.55 11.41
CA LEU A 74 1.96 5.92 10.26
C LEU A 74 2.37 6.91 9.15
N ARG A 75 2.06 8.20 9.29
CA ARG A 75 2.39 9.23 8.28
C ARG A 75 3.86 9.23 7.90
N GLU A 76 4.75 9.20 8.89
CA GLU A 76 6.20 9.21 8.64
C GLU A 76 6.71 7.92 7.99
N PHE A 77 6.04 6.78 8.23
CA PHE A 77 6.35 5.54 7.52
C PHE A 77 6.00 5.66 6.03
N TYR A 78 4.81 6.16 5.69
CA TYR A 78 4.40 6.31 4.29
C TYR A 78 5.14 7.44 3.56
N LYS A 79 5.52 8.53 4.25
CA LYS A 79 6.43 9.55 3.69
C LYS A 79 7.77 8.96 3.28
N LYS A 80 8.35 8.04 4.05
CA LYS A 80 9.58 7.31 3.68
C LYS A 80 9.39 6.40 2.46
N CYS A 81 8.15 5.97 2.18
CA CYS A 81 7.78 5.25 0.96
C CYS A 81 7.49 6.19 -0.23
N GLY A 82 7.68 7.50 -0.08
CA GLY A 82 7.48 8.51 -1.13
C GLY A 82 6.04 9.03 -1.25
N PHE A 83 5.15 8.70 -0.31
CA PHE A 83 3.80 9.26 -0.27
C PHE A 83 3.81 10.67 0.30
N VAL A 84 2.84 11.49 -0.13
CA VAL A 84 2.57 12.82 0.42
C VAL A 84 1.14 12.87 0.94
N GLU A 85 0.91 13.66 1.98
CA GLU A 85 -0.44 13.92 2.48
C GLU A 85 -1.24 14.64 1.40
N SER A 86 -2.41 14.10 1.03
CA SER A 86 -3.19 14.62 -0.10
C SER A 86 -4.60 15.06 0.28
N ASN A 87 -5.38 14.22 0.96
CA ASN A 87 -6.77 14.51 1.35
C ASN A 87 -7.11 13.82 2.68
N VAL A 88 -8.27 14.16 3.23
CA VAL A 88 -8.83 13.51 4.41
C VAL A 88 -9.68 12.31 4.00
N GLN A 89 -9.47 11.17 4.66
CA GLN A 89 -10.32 9.99 4.54
C GLN A 89 -11.57 10.16 5.40
N MET A 90 -12.75 9.87 4.83
CA MET A 90 -14.04 9.91 5.52
C MET A 90 -14.64 8.50 5.55
N ALA A 91 -15.30 8.12 6.65
CA ALA A 91 -15.96 6.82 6.81
C ALA A 91 -17.39 6.98 7.34
N LEU A 92 -18.28 6.14 6.84
CA LEU A 92 -19.61 5.88 7.40
C LEU A 92 -19.71 4.38 7.68
N TYR A 93 -19.92 4.01 8.94
CA TYR A 93 -20.08 2.63 9.37
C TYR A 93 -21.58 2.31 9.48
N PHE A 94 -21.98 1.11 9.06
CA PHE A 94 -23.35 0.60 9.10
C PHE A 94 -23.49 -0.51 10.13
#